data_AF-A0A4P9WCH7-F1
#
_entry.id   AF-A0A4P9WCH7-F1
#
_cell.length_a   1.000
_cell.length_b   1.000
_cell.length_c   1.000
_cell.angle_alpha   90.00
_cell.angle_beta   90.00
_cell.angle_gamma   90.00
#
_symmetry.space_group_name_H-M   'P 1'
#
loop_
_entity.id
_entity.type
_entity.pdbx_description
1 polymer ?
#
loop_
_entity_poly.entity_id
_entity_poly.type
_entity_poly.pdbx_seq_one_letter_code
_entity_poly.pdbx_strand_id
1 'polypeptide(L)'
;SDLENGLGIYLLSWAIFTFLMLIAAHRSNVAMVSLFASLFITFMLLAFGKFNSSLTLQKAGGSFGVITAIIAWYIALAGMLTKETSLFMLPIGPLNKAKKL
;
A
#
# COMPACT_ATOMS: atom_id res chain seq x y z
N SER A 1 -11.85 26.82 -6.20
CA SER A 1 -11.10 25.93 -7.12
C SER A 1 -9.69 25.64 -6.62
N ASP A 2 -9.04 26.54 -5.88
CA ASP A 2 -7.64 26.38 -5.47
C ASP A 2 -7.40 25.27 -4.44
N LEU A 3 -8.37 25.03 -3.55
CA LEU A 3 -8.30 23.98 -2.52
C LEU A 3 -8.29 22.57 -3.12
N GLU A 4 -9.12 22.30 -4.13
CA GLU A 4 -9.16 20.98 -4.76
C GLU A 4 -7.87 20.68 -5.51
N ASN A 5 -7.31 21.69 -6.18
CA ASN A 5 -6.04 21.58 -6.89
C ASN A 5 -4.87 21.38 -5.91
N GLY A 6 -4.87 22.10 -4.79
CA GLY A 6 -3.88 21.92 -3.72
C GLY A 6 -3.93 20.53 -3.09
N LEU A 7 -5.13 19.99 -2.85
CA LEU A 7 -5.30 18.62 -2.36
C LEU A 7 -4.83 17.58 -3.39
N GLY A 8 -5.11 17.80 -4.68
CA GLY A 8 -4.64 16.93 -5.77
C GLY A 8 -3.11 16.84 -5.81
N ILE A 9 -2.41 17.98 -5.69
CA ILE A 9 -0.95 18.04 -5.64
C ILE A 9 -0.40 17.37 -4.39
N TYR A 10 -1.02 17.60 -3.22
CA TYR A 10 -0.65 16.93 -1.97
C TYR A 10 -0.75 15.40 -2.07
N LEU A 11 -1.85 14.89 -2.63
CA LEU A 11 -2.05 13.46 -2.89
C LEU A 11 -1.01 12.91 -3.88
N LEU A 12 -0.62 13.69 -4.89
CA LEU A 12 0.40 13.32 -5.84
C LEU A 12 1.80 13.24 -5.19
N SER A 13 2.14 14.18 -4.30
CA SER A 13 3.38 14.13 -3.52
C SER A 13 3.44 12.86 -2.65
N TRP A 14 2.33 12.50 -2.01
CA TRP A 14 2.21 11.25 -1.26
C TRP A 14 2.32 10.01 -2.16
N ALA A 15 1.76 10.04 -3.36
CA ALA A 15 1.91 8.96 -4.33
C ALA A 15 3.38 8.76 -4.72
N ILE A 16 4.14 9.83 -4.97
CA ILE A 16 5.58 9.76 -5.29
C ILE A 16 6.36 9.14 -4.12
N PHE A 17 6.10 9.59 -2.90
CA PHE A 17 6.71 9.00 -1.70
C PHE A 17 6.41 7.50 -1.58
N THR A 18 5.14 7.13 -1.78
CA THR A 18 4.69 5.73 -1.72
C THR A 18 5.34 4.88 -2.81
N PHE A 19 5.58 5.45 -4.00
CA PHE A 19 6.29 4.79 -5.09
C PHE A 19 7.77 4.51 -4.76
N LEU A 20 8.46 5.46 -4.12
CA LEU A 20 9.81 5.23 -3.63
C LEU A 20 9.85 4.12 -2.56
N MET A 21 8.88 4.12 -1.64
CA MET A 21 8.72 3.05 -0.65
C MET A 21 8.41 1.70 -1.30
N LEU A 22 7.64 1.67 -2.39
CA LEU A 22 7.36 0.46 -3.16
C LEU A 22 8.64 -0.14 -3.77
N ILE A 23 9.51 0.69 -4.34
CA ILE A 23 10.81 0.25 -4.87
C ILE A 23 11.68 -0.32 -3.74
N ALA A 24 11.75 0.35 -2.59
CA ALA A 24 12.49 -0.15 -1.43
C ALA A 24 11.91 -1.47 -0.89
N ALA A 25 10.57 -1.60 -0.88
CA ALA A 25 9.86 -2.77 -0.38
C ALA A 25 10.05 -4.02 -1.25
N HIS A 26 10.40 -3.87 -2.54
CA HIS A 26 10.61 -4.99 -3.47
C HIS A 26 11.62 -6.04 -2.94
N ARG A 27 12.57 -5.62 -2.09
CA ARG A 27 13.57 -6.52 -1.49
C ARG A 27 13.10 -7.21 -0.19
N SER A 28 12.00 -6.80 0.41
CA SER A 28 11.61 -7.22 1.77
C SER A 28 10.68 -8.45 1.79
N ASN A 29 9.45 -8.35 1.28
CA ASN A 29 8.45 -9.44 1.24
C ASN A 29 7.31 -9.11 0.27
N VAL A 30 6.74 -10.11 -0.43
CA VAL A 30 5.65 -9.93 -1.41
C VAL A 30 4.43 -9.23 -0.80
N ALA A 31 4.10 -9.56 0.46
CA ALA A 31 2.98 -8.93 1.17
C ALA A 31 3.16 -7.42 1.33
N MET A 32 4.37 -6.98 1.74
CA MET A 32 4.71 -5.57 1.91
C MET A 32 4.65 -4.82 0.57
N VAL A 33 5.11 -5.45 -0.51
CA VAL A 33 5.05 -4.90 -1.87
C VAL A 33 3.62 -4.71 -2.33
N SER A 34 2.76 -5.72 -2.12
CA SER A 34 1.33 -5.65 -2.46
C SER A 34 0.60 -4.52 -1.74
N LEU A 35 0.95 -4.29 -0.46
CA LEU A 35 0.42 -3.17 0.32
C LEU A 35 0.80 -1.82 -0.28
N PHE A 36 2.09 -1.58 -0.50
CA PHE A 36 2.57 -0.31 -1.05
C PHE A 36 2.06 -0.09 -2.49
N ALA A 37 1.90 -1.14 -3.29
CA ALA A 37 1.35 -1.05 -4.64
C ALA A 37 -0.13 -0.65 -4.61
N SER A 38 -0.93 -1.27 -3.74
CA SER A 38 -2.35 -0.91 -3.57
C SER A 38 -2.52 0.51 -3.04
N LEU A 39 -1.64 0.94 -2.12
CA LEU A 39 -1.63 2.29 -1.58
C LEU A 39 -1.24 3.34 -2.65
N PHE A 40 -0.25 3.01 -3.50
CA PHE A 40 0.14 3.87 -4.63
C PHE A 40 -1.01 4.10 -5.60
N ILE A 41 -1.71 3.02 -5.98
CA ILE A 41 -2.91 3.10 -6.85
C ILE A 41 -4.00 3.94 -6.17
N THR A 42 -4.22 3.75 -4.87
CA THR A 42 -5.19 4.54 -4.09
C THR A 42 -4.92 6.05 -4.19
N PHE A 43 -3.69 6.49 -3.90
CA PHE A 43 -3.35 7.91 -3.98
C PHE A 43 -3.42 8.47 -5.40
N MET A 44 -3.05 7.67 -6.39
CA MET A 44 -3.15 8.05 -7.81
C MET A 44 -4.62 8.29 -8.21
N LEU A 45 -5.53 7.36 -7.86
CA LEU A 45 -6.97 7.50 -8.15
C LEU A 45 -7.59 8.70 -7.42
N LEU A 46 -7.22 8.94 -6.16
CA LEU A 46 -7.71 10.11 -5.42
C LEU A 46 -7.21 11.42 -6.03
N ALA A 47 -5.94 11.50 -6.41
CA ALA A 47 -5.36 12.70 -7.04
C ALA A 47 -6.07 13.03 -8.36
N PHE A 48 -6.22 12.04 -9.26
CA PHE A 48 -6.96 12.24 -10.52
C PHE A 48 -8.44 12.55 -10.29
N GLY A 49 -9.06 11.97 -9.26
CA GLY A 49 -10.43 12.28 -8.86
C GLY A 49 -10.62 13.72 -8.38
N LYS A 50 -9.59 14.34 -7.78
CA LYS A 50 -9.60 15.76 -7.41
C LYS A 50 -9.36 16.68 -8.61
N PHE A 51 -8.42 16.35 -9.49
CA PHE A 51 -8.16 17.17 -10.69
C PHE A 51 -9.32 17.19 -11.70
N ASN A 52 -10.03 16.07 -11.84
CA ASN A 52 -11.16 15.96 -12.76
C ASN A 52 -12.52 16.23 -12.08
N SER A 53 -12.53 16.62 -10.80
CA SER A 53 -13.73 16.75 -9.95
C SER A 53 -14.71 15.58 -10.10
N SER A 54 -14.18 14.35 -10.29
CA SER A 54 -14.97 13.16 -10.60
C SER A 54 -15.21 12.32 -9.35
N LEU A 55 -16.47 12.25 -8.94
CA LEU A 55 -16.88 11.48 -7.76
C LEU A 55 -16.63 9.97 -7.95
N THR A 56 -16.72 9.47 -9.18
CA THR A 56 -16.50 8.04 -9.48
C THR A 56 -15.06 7.62 -9.21
N LEU A 57 -14.08 8.43 -9.62
CA LEU A 57 -12.66 8.14 -9.34
C LEU A 57 -12.36 8.25 -7.84
N GLN A 58 -12.95 9.22 -7.15
CA GLN A 58 -12.79 9.35 -5.70
C GLN A 58 -13.36 8.15 -4.95
N LYS A 59 -14.54 7.65 -5.36
CA LYS A 59 -15.15 6.43 -4.78
C LYS A 59 -14.31 5.19 -5.07
N ALA A 60 -13.84 5.02 -6.31
CA ALA A 60 -12.97 3.91 -6.68
C ALA A 60 -11.68 3.91 -5.84
N GLY A 61 -11.04 5.07 -5.70
CA GLY A 61 -9.88 5.25 -4.85
C GLY A 61 -10.16 4.93 -3.38
N GLY A 62 -11.30 5.37 -2.84
CA GLY A 62 -11.72 5.03 -1.48
C GLY A 62 -11.88 3.51 -1.28
N SER A 63 -12.50 2.81 -2.24
CA SER A 63 -12.63 1.35 -2.20
C SER A 63 -11.29 0.63 -2.21
N PHE A 64 -10.32 1.10 -3.02
CA PHE A 64 -8.95 0.58 -3.00
C PHE A 64 -8.24 0.85 -1.66
N GLY A 65 -8.51 1.99 -1.02
CA GLY A 65 -8.02 2.30 0.33
C GLY A 65 -8.50 1.29 1.38
N VAL A 66 -9.77 0.85 1.32
CA VAL A 66 -10.30 -0.17 2.23
C VAL A 66 -9.60 -1.52 2.03
N ILE A 67 -9.40 -1.94 0.78
CA ILE A 67 -8.65 -3.17 0.46
C ILE A 67 -7.22 -3.08 1.02
N THR A 68 -6.58 -1.92 0.85
CA THR A 68 -5.23 -1.66 1.37
C THR A 68 -5.18 -1.76 2.90
N ALA A 69 -6.19 -1.25 3.61
CA ALA A 69 -6.27 -1.35 5.07
C ALA A 69 -6.40 -2.81 5.56
N ILE A 70 -7.20 -3.64 4.86
CA ILE A 70 -7.34 -5.06 5.18
C ILE A 70 -6.00 -5.79 4.99
N ILE A 71 -5.27 -5.50 3.90
CA ILE A 71 -3.92 -6.05 3.66
C ILE A 71 -2.94 -5.58 4.75
N ALA A 72 -3.04 -4.32 5.18
CA ALA A 72 -2.19 -3.76 6.24
C ALA A 72 -2.41 -4.50 7.57
N TRP A 73 -3.67 -4.77 7.94
CA TRP A 73 -3.99 -5.55 9.13
C TRP A 73 -3.43 -6.96 9.05
N TYR A 74 -3.52 -7.63 7.89
CA TYR A 74 -2.93 -8.95 7.69
C TYR A 74 -1.40 -8.92 7.90
N ILE A 75 -0.72 -7.92 7.34
CA ILE A 75 0.74 -7.76 7.49
C ILE A 75 1.11 -7.45 8.94
N ALA A 76 0.35 -6.59 9.62
CA ALA A 76 0.57 -6.27 11.02
C ALA A 76 0.41 -7.51 11.91
N LEU A 77 -0.64 -8.32 11.69
CA LEU A 77 -0.85 -9.59 12.40
C LEU A 77 0.28 -10.58 12.13
N ALA A 78 0.70 -10.72 10.86
CA ALA A 78 1.82 -11.59 10.51
C ALA A 78 3.16 -11.12 11.10
N GLY A 79 3.35 -9.81 11.27
CA GLY A 79 4.51 -9.21 11.94
C GLY A 79 4.49 -9.38 13.46
N MET A 80 3.30 -9.43 14.08
CA MET A 80 3.14 -9.69 15.52
C MET A 80 3.25 -11.18 15.87
N LEU A 81 2.88 -12.09 14.96
CA LEU A 81 3.08 -13.54 15.11
C LEU A 81 4.55 -13.91 14.82
N THR A 82 5.44 -13.51 15.72
CA THR A 82 6.87 -13.85 15.68
C THR A 82 7.12 -15.22 16.34
N LYS A 83 8.22 -15.90 15.98
CA LYS A 83 8.57 -17.27 16.42
C LYS A 83 8.58 -17.51 17.93
N GLU A 84 8.63 -16.47 18.76
CA GLU A 84 8.59 -16.60 20.22
C GLU A 84 7.16 -16.76 20.79
N THR A 85 6.11 -16.51 19.99
CA THR A 85 4.72 -16.43 20.47
C THR A 85 3.77 -17.42 19.80
N SER A 86 4.14 -18.08 18.68
CA SER A 86 3.22 -18.99 17.96
C SER A 86 3.92 -20.07 17.12
N LEU A 87 3.29 -21.26 17.06
CA LEU A 87 3.66 -22.43 16.24
C LEU A 87 3.33 -22.29 14.74
N PHE A 88 2.63 -21.22 14.34
CA PHE A 88 2.16 -21.01 12.96
C PHE A 88 2.64 -19.67 12.39
N MET A 89 3.51 -19.73 11.36
CA MET A 89 3.84 -18.59 10.50
C MET A 89 2.81 -18.50 9.37
N LEU A 90 2.07 -17.39 9.31
CA LEU A 90 1.26 -17.06 8.14
C LEU A 90 2.18 -16.77 6.95
N PRO A 91 1.96 -17.38 5.78
CA PRO A 91 2.86 -17.25 4.64
C PRO A 91 2.84 -15.80 4.12
N ILE A 92 3.91 -15.07 4.44
CA ILE A 92 4.18 -13.72 3.93
C ILE A 92 4.99 -13.71 2.62
N GLY A 93 5.12 -14.88 1.97
CA GLY A 93 5.83 -15.05 0.71
C GLY A 93 7.28 -14.54 0.79
N PRO A 94 8.17 -15.20 1.57
CA PRO A 94 9.57 -14.81 1.63
C PRO A 94 10.23 -14.99 0.25
N LEU A 95 10.68 -13.88 -0.35
CA LEU A 95 11.35 -13.87 -1.67
C LEU A 95 12.79 -14.40 -1.63
N ASN A 96 13.38 -14.57 -0.44
CA ASN A 96 14.74 -15.07 -0.31
C ASN A 96 14.76 -16.50 0.25
N LYS A 97 14.85 -17.50 -0.65
CA LYS A 97 15.32 -18.83 -0.26
C LYS A 97 16.81 -18.72 0.07
N ALA A 98 17.13 -18.44 1.33
CA ALA A 98 18.47 -18.71 1.84
C ALA A 98 18.73 -20.21 1.70
N LYS A 99 19.58 -20.56 0.74
CA LYS A 99 20.08 -21.92 0.49
C LYS A 99 20.88 -22.33 1.73
N LYS A 100 20.30 -23.15 2.62
CA LYS A 100 21.07 -23.88 3.64
C LYS A 100 21.91 -24.92 2.90
N LEU A 101 23.21 -24.66 2.77
CA LEU A 101 24.24 -25.68 2.57
C LEU A 101 24.80 -26.05 3.94
#